data_AF-A0A968CYB3-F1
#
_entry.id   AF-A0A968CYB3-F1
#
_cell.length_a   1.000
_cell.length_b   1.000
_cell.length_c   1.000
_cell.angle_alpha   90.00
_cell.angle_beta   90.00
_cell.angle_gamma   90.00
#
_symmetry.space_group_name_H-M   'P 1'
#
loop_
_entity.id
_entity.type
_entity.pdbx_description
1 polymer ?
#
loop_
_entity_poly.entity_id
_entity_poly.type
_entity_poly.pdbx_seq_one_letter_code
_entity_poly.pdbx_strand_id
1 'polypeptide(L)'
;MTDKRETYQVTLIIDDEQHSLEVPEDETILEAALQADYLLPYLCLQGWCTTCAGQILEGEVDQSQALRIFPEDEEAGYVLLCSAYPRSDLKILTHKKNELKEFRISKKLPVPRG
;
A
#
# COMPACT_ATOMS: atom_id res chain seq x y z
N MET A 1 20.45 -24.00 2.34
CA MET A 1 20.77 -22.74 1.66
C MET A 1 19.73 -21.76 2.15
N THR A 2 20.07 -20.94 3.13
CA THR A 2 19.13 -19.98 3.72
C THR A 2 19.17 -18.75 2.84
N ASP A 3 18.19 -18.63 1.95
CA ASP A 3 17.98 -17.46 1.12
C ASP A 3 17.72 -16.27 2.07
N LYS A 4 18.63 -15.31 2.08
CA LYS A 4 18.62 -14.19 3.03
C LYS A 4 17.80 -13.08 2.38
N ARG A 5 16.48 -13.15 2.56
CA ARG A 5 15.53 -12.15 2.06
C ARG A 5 15.74 -10.85 2.81
N GLU A 6 15.85 -9.73 2.09
CA GLU A 6 15.90 -8.43 2.75
C GLU A 6 14.54 -8.12 3.40
N THR A 7 14.57 -7.48 4.56
CA THR A 7 13.38 -7.09 5.32
C THR A 7 13.48 -5.62 5.64
N TYR A 8 12.36 -4.93 5.55
CA TYR A 8 12.25 -3.51 5.82
C TYR A 8 11.29 -3.25 6.97
N GLN A 9 11.56 -2.21 7.77
CA GLN A 9 10.64 -1.79 8.82
C GLN A 9 9.51 -0.97 8.19
N VAL A 10 8.28 -1.48 8.27
CA VAL A 10 7.09 -0.78 7.78
C VAL A 10 6.25 -0.34 8.95
N THR A 11 6.04 0.97 9.06
CA THR A 11 5.15 1.58 10.06
C THR A 11 3.83 1.96 9.43
N LEU A 12 2.76 1.28 9.84
CA LEU A 12 1.39 1.55 9.42
C LEU A 12 0.72 2.47 10.45
N ILE A 13 0.12 3.55 9.97
CA ILE A 13 -0.77 4.39 10.78
C ILE A 13 -2.20 3.92 10.51
N ILE A 14 -2.83 3.31 11.52
CA ILE A 14 -4.19 2.75 11.51
C ILE A 14 -4.98 3.48 12.57
N ASP A 15 -6.05 4.19 12.20
CA ASP A 15 -6.89 4.97 13.14
C ASP A 15 -6.09 5.84 14.13
N ASP A 16 -5.07 6.55 13.60
CA ASP A 16 -4.11 7.40 14.33
C ASP A 16 -3.10 6.68 15.25
N GLU A 17 -3.14 5.35 15.32
CA GLU A 17 -2.16 4.53 16.02
C GLU A 17 -1.05 4.05 15.07
N GLN A 18 0.19 4.01 15.58
CA GLN A 18 1.36 3.55 14.82
C GLN A 18 1.69 2.10 15.16
N HIS A 19 1.78 1.27 14.12
CA HIS A 19 2.12 -0.14 14.22
C HIS A 19 3.30 -0.44 13.31
N SER A 20 4.41 -0.90 13.88
CA SER A 20 5.58 -1.31 13.09
C SER A 20 5.65 -2.83 12.96
N LEU A 21 5.98 -3.29 11.76
CA LEU A 21 6.25 -4.69 11.44
C LEU A 21 7.45 -4.80 10.49
N GLU A 22 8.10 -5.95 10.50
CA GLU A 22 9.12 -6.29 9.50
C GLU A 22 8.44 -6.94 8.30
N VAL A 23 8.70 -6.40 7.10
CA VAL A 23 8.13 -6.89 5.84
C VAL A 23 9.25 -7.34 4.92
N PRO A 24 9.28 -8.61 4.51
CA PRO A 24 10.19 -9.09 3.47
C PRO A 24 10.02 -8.35 2.13
N GLU A 25 11.11 -8.16 1.40
CA GLU A 25 11.11 -7.52 0.08
C GLU A 25 10.29 -8.26 -0.98
N ASP A 26 10.03 -9.56 -0.76
CA ASP A 26 9.28 -10.47 -1.62
C ASP A 26 7.83 -10.70 -1.16
N GLU A 27 7.38 -9.99 -0.13
CA GLU A 27 6.03 -10.06 0.42
C GLU A 27 5.30 -8.72 0.28
N THR A 28 3.99 -8.75 0.02
CA THR A 28 3.23 -7.51 -0.04
C THR A 28 2.97 -6.94 1.36
N ILE A 29 2.94 -5.61 1.47
CA ILE A 29 2.68 -4.94 2.75
C ILE A 29 1.33 -5.36 3.34
N LEU A 30 0.31 -5.59 2.50
CA LEU A 30 -0.98 -6.09 2.97
C LEU A 30 -0.89 -7.50 3.56
N GLU A 31 -0.18 -8.43 2.92
CA GLU A 31 -0.05 -9.81 3.42
C GLU A 31 0.66 -9.83 4.76
N ALA A 32 1.79 -9.13 4.88
CA ALA A 32 2.54 -9.04 6.13
C ALA A 32 1.71 -8.38 7.25
N ALA A 33 0.93 -7.34 6.94
CA ALA A 33 0.03 -6.71 7.89
C ALA A 33 -1.04 -7.68 8.41
N LEU A 34 -1.69 -8.43 7.52
CA LEU A 34 -2.72 -9.41 7.88
C LEU A 34 -2.14 -10.58 8.69
N GLN A 35 -0.92 -11.03 8.38
CA GLN A 35 -0.22 -12.06 9.17
C GLN A 35 0.14 -11.59 10.58
N ALA A 36 0.39 -10.29 10.74
CA ALA A 36 0.62 -9.64 12.03
C ALA A 36 -0.67 -9.21 12.74
N ASP A 37 -1.83 -9.75 12.34
CA ASP A 37 -3.16 -9.48 12.89
C ASP A 37 -3.63 -8.01 12.74
N TYR A 38 -3.02 -7.22 11.86
CA TYR A 38 -3.49 -5.87 11.53
C TYR A 38 -4.56 -5.92 10.44
N LEU A 39 -5.80 -5.62 10.82
CA LEU A 39 -6.94 -5.63 9.90
C LEU A 39 -6.96 -4.38 9.02
N LEU A 40 -6.47 -4.53 7.79
CA LEU A 40 -6.56 -3.50 6.77
C LEU A 40 -7.73 -3.78 5.80
N PRO A 41 -8.35 -2.74 5.22
CA PRO A 41 -9.41 -2.91 4.24
C PRO A 41 -8.85 -3.45 2.91
N TYR A 42 -9.41 -4.54 2.37
CA TYR A 42 -9.05 -5.06 1.05
C TYR A 42 -10.28 -5.62 0.32
N LEU A 43 -10.13 -5.86 -1.00
CA LEU A 43 -11.21 -6.49 -1.81
C LEU A 43 -10.67 -7.33 -2.96
N CYS A 44 -10.03 -6.72 -3.96
CA CYS A 44 -9.68 -7.44 -5.20
C CYS A 44 -8.35 -8.20 -5.17
N LEU A 45 -7.41 -7.80 -4.29
CA LEU A 45 -6.05 -8.36 -4.18
C LEU A 45 -5.23 -8.37 -5.49
N GLN A 46 -5.54 -7.45 -6.41
CA GLN A 46 -4.94 -7.39 -7.75
C GLN A 46 -4.41 -5.98 -8.10
N GLY A 47 -4.32 -5.07 -7.12
CA GLY A 47 -3.95 -3.67 -7.39
C GLY A 47 -4.90 -2.95 -8.36
N TRP A 48 -6.17 -3.37 -8.41
CA TRP A 48 -7.19 -2.80 -9.30
C TRP A 48 -8.19 -1.89 -8.56
N CYS A 49 -8.74 -2.39 -7.45
CA CYS A 49 -9.65 -1.62 -6.60
C CYS A 49 -8.86 -0.65 -5.72
N THR A 50 -9.53 0.37 -5.18
CA THR A 50 -8.90 1.34 -4.26
C THR A 50 -9.08 1.00 -2.77
N THR A 51 -9.64 -0.17 -2.43
CA THR A 51 -10.01 -0.50 -1.05
C THR A 51 -8.80 -0.56 -0.11
N CYS A 52 -7.67 -1.11 -0.57
CA CYS A 52 -6.41 -1.21 0.19
C CYS A 52 -5.50 0.01 0.04
N ALA A 53 -6.05 1.16 -0.38
CA ALA A 53 -5.23 2.34 -0.59
C ALA A 53 -4.62 2.85 0.71
N GLY A 54 -3.34 3.19 0.65
CA GLY A 54 -2.62 3.97 1.64
C GLY A 54 -1.93 5.16 1.00
N GLN A 55 -1.23 5.95 1.81
CA GLN A 55 -0.38 7.04 1.37
C GLN A 55 0.98 6.94 2.06
N ILE A 56 2.05 6.90 1.27
CA ILE A 56 3.42 6.88 1.73
C ILE A 56 3.76 8.28 2.29
N LEU A 57 4.19 8.30 3.54
CA LEU A 57 4.73 9.48 4.20
C LEU A 57 6.27 9.50 4.11
N GLU A 58 6.89 8.32 4.19
CA GLU A 58 8.33 8.11 4.15
C GLU A 58 8.63 6.77 3.48
N GLY A 59 9.72 6.69 2.72
CA GLY A 59 10.18 5.47 2.05
C GLY A 59 9.66 5.28 0.63
N GLU A 60 9.92 4.10 0.08
CA GLU A 60 9.65 3.72 -1.31
C GLU A 60 9.14 2.28 -1.39
N VAL A 61 8.24 2.05 -2.35
CA VAL A 61 7.67 0.73 -2.66
C VAL A 61 7.86 0.43 -4.14
N ASP A 62 7.87 -0.86 -4.47
CA ASP A 62 7.60 -1.34 -5.82
C ASP A 62 6.16 -1.83 -5.89
N GLN A 63 5.33 -1.15 -6.68
CA GLN A 63 3.96 -1.55 -6.98
C GLN A 63 3.71 -1.76 -8.47
N SER A 64 4.78 -2.10 -9.22
CA SER A 64 4.72 -2.35 -10.67
C SER A 64 3.75 -3.47 -11.08
N GLN A 65 3.39 -4.35 -10.13
CA GLN A 65 2.42 -5.44 -10.33
C GLN A 65 0.96 -4.98 -10.19
N ALA A 66 0.69 -3.74 -9.78
CA ALA A 66 -0.67 -3.23 -9.65
C ALA A 66 -1.35 -3.09 -11.02
N LEU A 67 -2.51 -3.70 -11.21
CA LEU A 67 -3.24 -3.62 -12.48
C LEU A 67 -3.74 -2.21 -12.82
N ARG A 68 -3.92 -1.34 -11.82
CA ARG A 68 -4.53 -0.02 -11.99
C ARG A 68 -4.07 1.01 -10.96
N ILE A 69 -2.77 1.28 -10.95
CA ILE A 69 -2.17 2.49 -10.38
C ILE A 69 -1.79 3.45 -11.52
N PHE A 70 -1.99 4.76 -11.33
CA PHE A 70 -1.61 5.77 -12.32
C PHE A 70 -0.39 6.56 -11.85
N PRO A 71 0.44 7.10 -12.75
CA PRO A 71 1.59 7.93 -12.36
C PRO A 71 1.23 9.07 -11.42
N GLU A 72 0.08 9.72 -11.62
CA GLU A 72 -0.36 10.81 -10.75
C GLU A 72 -0.72 10.33 -9.33
N ASP A 73 -1.16 9.07 -9.18
CA ASP A 73 -1.38 8.49 -7.85
C ASP A 73 -0.03 8.32 -7.13
N GLU A 74 0.97 7.79 -7.84
CA GLU A 74 2.32 7.56 -7.30
C GLU A 74 3.02 8.89 -6.96
N GLU A 75 2.94 9.89 -7.83
CA GLU A 75 3.45 11.24 -7.59
C GLU A 75 2.80 11.91 -6.38
N ALA A 76 1.54 11.60 -6.09
CA ALA A 76 0.84 12.06 -4.89
C ALA A 76 1.11 11.21 -3.64
N GLY A 77 1.95 10.18 -3.75
CA GLY A 77 2.34 9.26 -2.68
C GLY A 77 1.32 8.17 -2.39
N TYR A 78 0.31 7.96 -3.24
CA TYR A 78 -0.66 6.88 -3.03
C TYR A 78 -0.06 5.52 -3.39
N VAL A 79 -0.45 4.52 -2.60
CA VAL A 79 0.01 3.14 -2.73
C VAL A 79 -1.17 2.17 -2.59
N LEU A 80 -1.16 1.08 -3.37
CA LEU A 80 -2.09 -0.03 -3.20
C LEU A 80 -1.40 -1.19 -2.46
N LEU A 81 -1.71 -1.34 -1.17
CA LEU A 81 -0.97 -2.22 -0.26
C LEU A 81 -1.01 -3.70 -0.67
N CYS A 82 -2.05 -4.14 -1.39
CA CYS A 82 -2.15 -5.52 -1.88
C CYS A 82 -1.21 -5.87 -3.02
N SER A 83 -0.48 -4.88 -3.55
CA SER A 83 0.43 -5.04 -4.69
C SER A 83 1.72 -4.26 -4.48
N ALA A 84 2.00 -3.83 -3.25
CA ALA A 84 3.14 -3.01 -2.90
C ALA A 84 4.15 -3.84 -2.11
N TYR A 85 5.38 -3.93 -2.63
CA TYR A 85 6.53 -4.56 -2.01
C TYR A 85 7.46 -3.48 -1.46
N PRO A 86 8.00 -3.63 -0.24
CA PRO A 86 8.89 -2.63 0.33
C PRO A 86 10.25 -2.60 -0.41
N ARG A 87 10.82 -1.40 -0.56
CA ARG A 87 12.17 -1.16 -1.09
C ARG A 87 13.05 -0.31 -0.16
N SER A 88 12.49 0.12 0.96
CA SER A 88 13.13 0.82 2.06
C SER A 88 12.23 0.75 3.29
N ASP A 89 12.70 1.27 4.42
CA ASP A 89 11.86 1.49 5.60
C ASP A 89 10.74 2.47 5.25
N LEU A 90 9.52 2.16 5.68
CA LEU A 90 8.31 2.83 5.23
C LEU A 90 7.52 3.39 6.40
N LYS A 91 6.84 4.51 6.13
CA LYS A 91 5.75 5.01 6.97
C LYS A 91 4.55 5.29 6.10
N ILE A 92 3.44 4.61 6.38
CA ILE A 92 2.25 4.62 5.51
C ILE A 92 1.02 4.97 6.33
N LEU A 93 0.28 5.98 5.87
CA LEU A 93 -1.06 6.25 6.35
C LEU A 93 -2.06 5.35 5.63
N THR A 94 -2.77 4.52 6.38
CA THR A 94 -3.71 3.54 5.81
C THR A 94 -5.10 4.14 5.58
N HIS A 95 -6.05 3.33 5.09
CA HIS A 95 -7.46 3.71 4.93
C HIS A 95 -7.74 4.85 3.94
N LYS A 96 -6.86 5.08 2.95
CA LYS A 96 -6.95 6.21 2.00
C LYS A 96 -7.88 5.96 0.80
N LYS A 97 -8.83 5.04 0.92
CA LYS A 97 -9.72 4.63 -0.18
C LYS A 97 -10.49 5.83 -0.76
N ASN A 98 -11.06 6.66 0.12
CA ASN A 98 -11.94 7.75 -0.29
C ASN A 98 -11.12 8.91 -0.86
N GLU A 99 -10.01 9.23 -0.22
CA GLU A 99 -9.07 10.27 -0.64
C GLU A 99 -8.47 9.94 -2.00
N LEU A 100 -8.06 8.69 -2.24
CA LEU A 100 -7.61 8.25 -3.57
C LEU A 100 -8.73 8.37 -4.62
N LYS A 101 -9.98 8.01 -4.27
CA LYS A 101 -11.12 8.19 -5.19
C LYS A 101 -11.33 9.67 -5.55
N GLU A 102 -11.35 10.54 -4.56
CA GLU A 102 -11.52 11.99 -4.74
C GLU A 102 -10.36 12.60 -5.53
N PHE A 103 -9.13 12.20 -5.22
CA PHE A 103 -7.93 12.59 -5.95
C PHE A 103 -8.04 12.21 -7.43
N ARG A 104 -8.35 10.94 -7.73
CA ARG A 104 -8.54 10.48 -9.12
C ARG A 104 -9.64 11.25 -9.83
N ILE A 105 -10.77 11.52 -9.18
CA ILE A 105 -11.83 12.37 -9.74
C ILE A 105 -11.29 13.78 -10.09
N SER A 106 -10.54 14.40 -9.18
CA SER A 106 -9.95 15.74 -9.40
C SER A 106 -8.97 15.77 -10.58
N LYS A 107 -8.26 14.66 -10.83
CA LYS A 107 -7.33 14.48 -11.95
C LYS A 107 -8.00 13.92 -13.22
N LYS A 108 -9.32 13.67 -13.20
CA LYS A 108 -10.09 13.03 -14.28
C LYS A 108 -9.60 11.61 -14.62
N LEU A 109 -9.03 10.93 -13.63
CA LEU A 109 -8.59 9.54 -13.74
C LEU A 109 -9.75 8.57 -13.51
N PRO A 110 -9.71 7.38 -14.13
CA PRO A 110 -10.73 6.37 -13.92
C PRO A 110 -10.81 5.87 -12.47
N VAL A 111 -12.01 5.92 -11.90
CA VAL A 111 -12.31 5.36 -10.57
C VAL A 111 -13.08 4.05 -10.72
N PRO A 112 -12.61 2.93 -10.10
CA PRO A 112 -13.38 1.70 -10.07
C PRO A 112 -14.74 1.93 -9.43
N ARG A 113 -15.82 1.57 -10.15
CA ARG A 113 -17.16 1.48 -9.58
C ARG A 113 -17.23 0.18 -8.78
N GLY A 114 -16.76 0.25 -7.54
CA GLY A 114 -17.03 -0.69 -6.46
C GLY A 114 -17.75 0.05 -5.36
#